data_AF-W1YV73-F1
#
_entry.id   AF-W1YV73-F1
#
_cell.length_a   1.000
_cell.length_b   1.000
_cell.length_c   1.000
_cell.angle_alpha   90.00
_cell.angle_beta   90.00
_cell.angle_gamma   90.00
#
_symmetry.space_group_name_H-M   'P 1'
#
loop_
_entity.id
_entity.type
_entity.pdbx_description
1 polymer ?
#
loop_
_entity_poly.entity_id
_entity_poly.type
_entity_poly.pdbx_seq_one_letter_code
_entity_poly.pdbx_strand_id
1 'polypeptide(L)'
;QQDNLYTVAEMSADAWTARVVGVVKKALHVQMDGLETVLAAMCEPQIAIVSLTITEKGYFHSPATGQLMLDHPMVVADVQNPHQPKTATGVIVEALARRKAAG
;
A
#
# COMPACT_ATOMS: atom_id res chain seq x y z
N GLN A 1 -14.67 -14.96 -5.90
CA GLN A 1 -14.84 -14.52 -4.50
C GLN A 1 -14.52 -15.70 -3.58
N GLN A 2 -13.72 -15.51 -2.54
CA GLN A 2 -13.19 -16.57 -1.64
C GLN A 2 -13.08 -16.09 -0.18
N ASP A 3 -13.89 -15.12 0.24
CA ASP A 3 -13.85 -14.54 1.60
C ASP A 3 -12.44 -14.06 2.06
N ASN A 4 -11.66 -13.51 1.12
CA ASN A 4 -10.26 -13.09 1.31
C ASN A 4 -9.29 -14.20 1.77
N LEU A 5 -9.68 -15.47 1.68
CA LEU A 5 -8.79 -16.60 1.92
C LEU A 5 -7.85 -16.81 0.73
N TYR A 6 -6.63 -17.26 1.02
CA TYR A 6 -5.67 -17.68 0.00
C TYR A 6 -4.83 -18.87 0.49
N THR A 7 -4.31 -19.67 -0.44
CA THR A 7 -3.48 -20.84 -0.12
C THR A 7 -2.00 -20.52 -0.33
N VAL A 8 -1.19 -20.83 0.68
CA VAL A 8 0.28 -20.87 0.55
C VAL A 8 0.69 -22.34 0.46
N ALA A 9 1.47 -22.68 -0.57
CA ALA A 9 2.06 -24.00 -0.75
C ALA A 9 3.59 -23.88 -0.64
N GLU A 10 4.16 -24.55 0.36
CA GLU A 10 5.59 -24.69 0.55
C GLU A 10 6.04 -25.96 -0.16
N MET A 11 7.10 -25.89 -0.96
CA MET A 11 7.60 -27.00 -1.78
C MET A 11 9.11 -27.13 -1.66
N SER A 12 9.58 -28.35 -1.50
CA SER A 12 10.99 -28.75 -1.47
C SER A 12 11.18 -30.06 -2.24
N ALA A 13 12.40 -30.60 -2.29
CA ALA A 13 12.66 -31.89 -2.91
C ALA A 13 11.93 -33.05 -2.21
N ASP A 14 11.80 -32.98 -0.88
CA ASP A 14 11.31 -34.11 -0.07
C ASP A 14 9.81 -34.04 0.21
N ALA A 15 9.23 -32.84 0.23
CA ALA A 15 7.86 -32.64 0.65
C ALA A 15 7.25 -31.35 0.09
N TRP A 16 5.92 -31.33 0.10
CA TRP A 16 5.13 -30.11 0.00
C TRP A 16 4.07 -30.07 1.09
N THR A 17 3.75 -28.88 1.57
CA THR A 17 2.68 -28.63 2.54
C THR A 17 1.88 -27.40 2.11
N ALA A 18 0.57 -27.41 2.33
CA ALA A 18 -0.28 -26.28 2.02
C ALA A 18 -1.04 -25.79 3.26
N ARG A 19 -1.24 -24.48 3.31
CA ARG A 19 -2.00 -23.79 4.36
C ARG A 19 -2.95 -22.79 3.73
N VAL A 20 -4.22 -22.83 4.13
CA VAL A 20 -5.16 -21.73 3.88
C VAL A 20 -4.92 -20.63 4.91
N VAL A 21 -4.64 -19.42 4.44
CA VAL A 21 -4.38 -18.23 5.26
C VAL A 21 -5.62 -17.33 5.25
N GLY A 22 -6.00 -16.84 6.43
CA GLY A 22 -7.23 -16.04 6.62
C GLY A 22 -7.05 -14.76 7.42
N VAL A 23 -5.82 -14.21 7.47
CA VAL A 23 -5.55 -12.96 8.21
C VAL A 23 -6.00 -11.70 7.45
N VAL A 24 -6.22 -11.80 6.13
CA VAL A 24 -6.69 -10.68 5.30
C VAL A 24 -8.16 -10.43 5.59
N LYS A 25 -8.48 -9.28 6.19
CA LYS A 25 -9.86 -8.89 6.51
C LYS A 25 -10.58 -8.24 5.34
N LYS A 26 -9.85 -7.55 4.47
CA LYS A 26 -10.38 -6.84 3.30
C LYS A 26 -9.26 -6.70 2.26
N ALA A 27 -9.58 -6.93 0.99
CA ALA A 27 -8.71 -6.64 -0.13
C ALA A 27 -9.29 -5.46 -0.91
N LEU A 28 -8.49 -4.41 -1.12
CA LEU A 28 -8.90 -3.16 -1.76
C LEU A 28 -7.95 -2.84 -2.92
N HIS A 29 -8.50 -2.33 -4.01
CA HIS A 29 -7.74 -1.84 -5.16
C HIS A 29 -8.32 -0.50 -5.62
N VAL A 30 -7.48 0.52 -5.79
CA VAL A 30 -7.92 1.90 -6.11
C VAL A 30 -8.79 2.00 -7.37
N GLN A 31 -8.56 1.16 -8.39
CA GLN A 31 -9.38 1.15 -9.61
C GLN A 31 -10.74 0.47 -9.46
N MET A 32 -10.94 -0.34 -8.41
CA MET A 32 -12.19 -1.06 -8.16
C MET A 32 -12.98 -0.39 -7.03
N ASP A 33 -12.31 -0.09 -5.92
CA ASP A 33 -12.93 0.41 -4.69
C ASP A 33 -12.85 1.94 -4.54
N GLY A 34 -11.99 2.59 -5.34
CA GLY A 34 -11.73 4.02 -5.26
C GLY A 34 -10.68 4.40 -4.21
N LEU A 35 -9.99 5.51 -4.45
CA LEU A 35 -8.96 6.05 -3.55
C LEU A 35 -9.52 6.41 -2.17
N GLU A 36 -10.71 7.00 -2.11
CA GLU A 36 -11.33 7.39 -0.83
C GLU A 36 -11.60 6.18 0.08
N THR A 37 -12.02 5.04 -0.46
CA THR A 37 -12.20 3.80 0.31
C THR A 37 -10.88 3.30 0.90
N VAL A 38 -9.79 3.42 0.15
CA VAL A 38 -8.44 3.05 0.62
C VAL A 38 -7.98 4.00 1.72
N LEU A 39 -8.11 5.32 1.52
CA LEU A 39 -7.72 6.33 2.52
C LEU A 39 -8.55 6.20 3.80
N ALA A 40 -9.86 5.96 3.68
CA ALA A 40 -10.73 5.72 4.82
C ALA A 40 -10.27 4.51 5.65
N ALA A 41 -9.94 3.39 4.99
CA ALA A 41 -9.40 2.21 5.67
C ALA A 41 -8.07 2.51 6.39
N MET A 42 -7.15 3.26 5.76
CA MET A 42 -5.89 3.66 6.37
C MET A 42 -6.05 4.63 7.55
N CYS A 43 -7.17 5.36 7.61
CA CYS A 43 -7.48 6.31 8.68
C CYS A 43 -8.21 5.67 9.87
N GLU A 44 -8.57 4.38 9.81
CA GLU A 44 -9.22 3.71 10.93
C GLU A 44 -8.31 3.75 12.20
N PRO A 45 -8.83 4.09 13.39
CA PRO A 45 -8.00 4.38 14.56
C PRO A 45 -7.04 3.25 14.95
N GLN A 46 -7.49 2.00 14.81
CA GLN A 46 -6.72 0.81 15.17
C GLN A 46 -5.60 0.44 14.16
N ILE A 47 -5.51 1.11 13.01
CA ILE A 47 -4.41 0.92 12.07
C ILE A 47 -3.14 1.50 12.67
N ALA A 48 -2.31 0.61 13.20
CA ALA A 48 -1.06 0.98 13.85
C ALA A 48 0.15 0.93 12.90
N ILE A 49 0.09 0.12 11.83
CA ILE A 49 1.22 -0.16 10.94
C ILE A 49 0.73 -0.21 9.49
N VAL A 50 1.47 0.44 8.59
CA VAL A 50 1.36 0.28 7.14
C VAL A 50 2.66 -0.36 6.64
N SER A 51 2.59 -1.60 6.16
CA SER A 51 3.72 -2.35 5.58
C SER A 51 3.69 -2.32 4.06
N LEU A 52 4.86 -2.38 3.41
CA LEU A 52 4.96 -2.25 1.95
C LEU A 52 5.77 -3.39 1.32
N THR A 53 5.25 -3.93 0.22
CA THR A 53 5.96 -4.83 -0.72
C THR A 53 5.74 -4.34 -2.16
N ILE A 54 6.09 -3.08 -2.42
CA ILE A 54 5.79 -2.35 -3.67
C ILE A 54 6.90 -2.43 -4.73
N THR A 55 7.88 -3.32 -4.55
CA THR A 55 9.17 -3.35 -5.28
C THR A 55 10.02 -2.08 -5.07
N GLU A 56 11.29 -2.12 -5.44
CA GLU A 56 12.25 -1.03 -5.26
C GLU A 56 11.83 0.23 -6.05
N LYS A 57 11.23 0.03 -7.23
CA LYS A 57 10.82 1.12 -8.12
C LYS A 57 9.59 1.88 -7.59
N GLY A 58 8.77 1.24 -6.76
CA GLY A 58 7.55 1.84 -6.20
C GLY A 58 7.83 3.02 -5.26
N TYR A 59 9.07 3.16 -4.79
CA TYR A 59 9.49 4.25 -3.90
C TYR A 59 9.87 5.54 -4.64
N PHE A 60 10.00 5.51 -5.97
CA PHE A 60 10.44 6.66 -6.79
C PHE A 60 11.74 7.31 -6.30
N HIS A 61 12.66 6.51 -5.79
CA HIS A 61 13.97 6.96 -5.32
C HIS A 61 15.07 6.70 -6.36
N SER A 62 16.15 7.49 -6.30
CA SER A 62 17.35 7.24 -7.07
C SER A 62 18.10 6.03 -6.49
N PRO A 63 18.32 4.95 -7.25
CA PRO A 63 19.02 3.77 -6.74
C PRO A 63 20.44 4.06 -6.25
N ALA A 64 21.09 5.10 -6.78
CA ALA A 64 22.45 5.48 -6.41
C ALA A 64 22.53 6.24 -5.08
N THR A 65 21.47 6.98 -4.70
CA THR A 65 21.51 7.89 -3.56
C THR A 65 20.49 7.57 -2.46
N GLY A 66 19.50 6.72 -2.74
CA GLY A 66 18.39 6.46 -1.82
C GLY A 66 17.39 7.62 -1.72
N GLN A 67 17.63 8.75 -2.40
CA GLN A 67 16.80 9.96 -2.26
C GLN A 67 15.59 9.93 -3.19
N LEU A 68 14.48 10.52 -2.75
CA LEU A 68 13.29 10.70 -3.57
C LEU A 68 13.63 11.54 -4.81
N MET A 69 13.21 11.08 -5.99
CA MET A 69 13.36 11.82 -7.25
C MET A 69 12.22 12.83 -7.38
N LEU A 70 12.45 14.07 -6.93
CA LEU A 70 11.45 15.14 -6.90
C LEU A 70 10.97 15.58 -8.29
N ASP A 71 11.77 15.35 -9.32
CA ASP A 71 11.47 15.63 -10.72
C ASP A 71 10.75 14.47 -11.42
N HIS A 72 10.62 13.30 -10.77
CA HIS A 72 9.93 12.17 -11.36
C HIS A 72 8.44 12.50 -11.58
N PRO A 73 7.86 12.27 -12.78
CA PRO A 73 6.51 12.74 -13.11
C PRO A 73 5.41 12.29 -12.14
N MET A 74 5.51 11.07 -11.61
CA MET A 74 4.57 10.56 -10.59
C MET A 74 4.66 11.31 -9.26
N VAL A 75 5.88 11.70 -8.85
CA VAL A 75 6.10 12.47 -7.60
C VAL A 75 5.61 13.89 -7.80
N VAL A 76 5.95 14.51 -8.92
CA VAL A 76 5.46 15.85 -9.28
C VAL A 76 3.93 15.88 -9.31
N ALA A 77 3.29 14.88 -9.92
CA ALA A 77 1.83 14.80 -9.97
C ALA A 77 1.20 14.74 -8.58
N ASP A 78 1.75 13.93 -7.66
CA ASP A 78 1.26 13.83 -6.28
C ASP A 78 1.51 15.13 -5.50
N VAL A 79 2.65 15.80 -5.70
CA VAL A 79 2.93 17.10 -5.07
C VAL A 79 1.95 18.19 -5.54
N GLN A 80 1.55 18.17 -6.81
CA GLN A 80 0.59 19.14 -7.35
C GLN A 80 -0.86 18.84 -6.92
N ASN A 81 -1.19 17.58 -6.63
CA ASN A 81 -2.52 17.18 -6.18
C ASN A 81 -2.45 16.22 -4.97
N PRO A 82 -2.03 16.71 -3.80
CA PRO A 82 -1.69 15.87 -2.65
C PRO A 82 -2.89 15.15 -2.03
N HIS A 83 -4.12 15.60 -2.33
CA HIS A 83 -5.35 14.96 -1.86
C HIS A 83 -5.88 13.88 -2.81
N GLN A 84 -5.27 13.72 -3.98
CA GLN A 84 -5.56 12.62 -4.92
C GLN A 84 -4.28 11.90 -5.36
N PRO A 85 -3.47 11.40 -4.40
CA PRO A 85 -2.18 10.81 -4.71
C PRO A 85 -2.31 9.46 -5.41
N LYS A 86 -1.28 9.11 -6.19
CA LYS A 86 -1.16 7.83 -6.90
C LYS A 86 0.04 7.02 -6.43
N THR A 87 1.06 7.66 -5.87
CA THR A 87 2.24 6.97 -5.33
C THR A 87 1.97 6.42 -3.93
N ALA A 88 2.69 5.37 -3.54
CA ALA A 88 2.58 4.82 -2.19
C ALA A 88 2.89 5.89 -1.12
N THR A 89 3.94 6.69 -1.33
CA THR A 89 4.32 7.79 -0.44
C THR A 89 3.22 8.84 -0.35
N GLY A 90 2.67 9.29 -1.49
CA GLY A 90 1.59 10.27 -1.49
C GLY A 90 0.34 9.78 -0.74
N VAL A 91 -0.06 8.53 -0.98
CA VAL A 91 -1.22 7.91 -0.29
C VAL A 91 -0.98 7.82 1.23
N ILE A 92 0.23 7.43 1.66
CA ILE A 92 0.59 7.36 3.09
C ILE A 92 0.58 8.76 3.72
N VAL A 93 1.17 9.75 3.06
CA VAL A 93 1.25 11.12 3.58
C VAL A 93 -0.14 11.74 3.71
N GLU A 94 -1.02 11.56 2.72
CA GLU A 94 -2.41 12.03 2.80
C GLU A 94 -3.18 11.33 3.92
N ALA A 95 -3.05 10.01 4.08
CA ALA A 95 -3.69 9.30 5.18
C ALA A 95 -3.19 9.81 6.56
N LEU A 96 -1.89 10.05 6.71
CA LEU A 96 -1.32 10.65 7.92
C LEU A 96 -1.85 12.07 8.17
N ALA A 97 -2.00 12.89 7.12
CA ALA A 97 -2.56 14.23 7.22
C ALA A 97 -4.01 14.19 7.73
N ARG A 98 -4.83 13.28 7.20
CA ARG A 98 -6.22 13.07 7.66
C ARG A 98 -6.28 12.61 9.11
N ARG A 99 -5.47 11.62 9.50
CA ARG A 99 -5.37 11.16 10.89
C ARG A 99 -4.99 12.31 11.82
N LYS A 100 -3.96 13.07 11.47
CA LYS A 100 -3.54 14.24 12.25
C LYS A 100 -4.66 15.29 12.41
N ALA A 101 -5.49 15.49 11.39
CA ALA A 101 -6.62 16.42 11.46
C ALA A 101 -7.77 15.90 12.35
N ALA A 102 -7.92 14.58 12.48
CA ALA A 102 -8.94 13.93 13.31
C ALA A 102 -8.54 13.80 14.79
N GLY A 103 -7.24 13.93 15.12
CA GLY A 103 -6.69 13.76 16.48
C GLY A 103 -6.23 12.34 16.78
#